data_AF-A0A7C2ICC8-F1
#
_entry.id   AF-A0A7C2ICC8-F1
#
_cell.length_a   1.000
_cell.length_b   1.000
_cell.length_c   1.000
_cell.angle_alpha   90.00
_cell.angle_beta   90.00
_cell.angle_gamma   90.00
#
_symmetry.space_group_name_H-M   'P 1'
#
loop_
_entity.id
_entity.type
_entity.pdbx_description
1 polymer ?
#
loop_
_entity_poly.entity_id
_entity_poly.type
_entity_poly.pdbx_seq_one_letter_code
_entity_poly.pdbx_strand_id
1 'polypeptide(L)'
;DSVRIGVKEGDSIARPLGQSPLFPPMVIQMLAIGEETGALDTMLNKVSDFYDAEVSATVEAMTSLLEPVLIVFLGVIVGGIVVALYLPIFSLITQFTKQG
;
A
#
# COMPACT_ATOMS: atom_id res chain seq x y z
N ASP A 1 18.59 -20.94 8.23
CA ASP A 1 19.31 -22.17 8.62
C ASP A 1 18.44 -23.37 8.93
N SER A 2 17.36 -23.25 9.72
CA SER A 2 16.43 -24.36 10.02
C SER A 2 15.81 -25.02 8.79
N VAL A 3 15.36 -24.24 7.80
CA VAL A 3 14.77 -24.75 6.55
C VAL A 3 15.76 -25.63 5.79
N ARG A 4 17.01 -25.17 5.63
CA ARG A 4 18.04 -25.88 4.87
C ARG A 4 18.45 -27.21 5.52
N ILE A 5 18.41 -27.28 6.84
CA ILE A 5 18.72 -28.51 7.59
C ILE A 5 17.57 -29.52 7.46
N GLY A 6 16.32 -29.09 7.67
CA GLY A 6 15.14 -29.95 7.54
C GLY A 6 15.04 -30.61 6.16
N VAL A 7 15.30 -29.86 5.08
CA VAL A 7 15.30 -30.41 3.70
C VAL A 7 16.37 -31.49 3.51
N LYS A 8 17.57 -31.31 4.08
CA LYS A 8 18.64 -32.32 4.01
C LYS A 8 18.30 -33.59 4.80
N GLU A 9 17.43 -33.47 5.79
CA GLU A 9 16.96 -34.56 6.64
C GLU A 9 15.67 -35.22 6.11
N GLY A 10 15.12 -34.72 4.98
CA GLY A 10 13.92 -35.25 4.33
C GLY A 10 12.60 -34.67 4.83
N ASP A 11 12.64 -33.58 5.59
CA ASP A 11 11.44 -32.86 6.05
C ASP A 11 10.95 -31.89 4.97
N SER A 12 9.63 -31.64 4.97
CA SER A 12 8.98 -30.78 3.98
C SER A 12 9.47 -29.34 4.06
N ILE A 13 9.68 -28.68 2.91
CA ILE A 13 10.04 -27.25 2.83
C ILE A 13 8.92 -26.35 3.37
N ALA A 14 7.66 -26.74 3.14
CA ALA A 14 6.49 -25.94 3.52
C ALA A 14 6.31 -25.85 5.05
N ARG A 15 6.67 -26.90 5.78
CA ARG A 15 6.46 -27.01 7.24
C ARG A 15 7.25 -25.96 8.07
N PRO A 16 8.57 -25.79 7.91
CA PRO A 16 9.32 -24.76 8.63
C PRO A 16 9.02 -23.35 8.12
N LEU A 17 8.66 -23.19 6.83
CA LEU A 17 8.23 -21.88 6.30
C LEU A 17 6.90 -21.44 6.89
N GLY A 18 5.96 -22.35 7.15
CA GLY A 18 4.67 -22.05 7.78
C GLY A 18 4.76 -21.66 9.26
N GLN A 19 5.92 -21.86 9.90
CA GLN A 19 6.17 -21.38 11.27
C GLN A 19 6.60 -19.90 11.30
N SER A 20 6.94 -19.32 10.15
CA SER A 20 7.29 -17.92 10.03
C SER A 20 6.05 -17.08 9.70
N PRO A 21 5.79 -15.99 10.43
CA PRO A 21 4.65 -15.10 10.17
C PRO A 21 4.80 -14.30 8.87
N LEU A 22 5.97 -14.36 8.20
CA LEU A 22 6.25 -13.64 6.96
C LEU A 22 5.64 -14.30 5.72
N PHE A 23 5.25 -15.58 5.82
CA PHE A 23 4.71 -16.33 4.68
C PHE A 23 3.20 -16.50 4.84
N PRO A 24 2.39 -15.90 3.97
CA PRO A 24 0.95 -16.07 3.97
C PRO A 24 0.56 -17.55 3.84
N PRO A 25 -0.59 -17.98 4.39
CA PRO A 25 -1.06 -19.36 4.30
C PRO A 25 -1.14 -19.88 2.86
N MET A 26 -1.45 -19.00 1.91
CA MET A 26 -1.50 -19.30 0.48
C MET A 26 -0.12 -19.75 -0.05
N VAL A 27 0.96 -19.02 0.30
CA VAL A 27 2.33 -19.36 -0.12
C VAL A 27 2.74 -20.73 0.42
N ILE A 28 2.39 -21.04 1.68
CA ILE A 28 2.65 -22.34 2.31
C ILE A 28 1.92 -23.47 1.59
N GLN A 29 0.67 -23.26 1.18
CA GLN A 29 -0.08 -24.25 0.40
C GLN A 29 0.53 -24.47 -0.99
N MET A 30 0.96 -23.41 -1.68
CA MET A 30 1.59 -23.55 -3.00
C MET A 30 2.91 -24.33 -2.91
N LEU A 31 3.71 -24.07 -1.87
CA LEU A 31 4.93 -24.83 -1.58
C LEU A 31 4.62 -26.31 -1.31
N ALA A 32 3.62 -26.61 -0.49
CA ALA A 32 3.22 -27.99 -0.19
C ALA A 32 2.75 -28.75 -1.45
N ILE A 33 1.93 -28.12 -2.29
CA ILE A 33 1.47 -28.68 -3.56
C ILE A 33 2.66 -28.90 -4.51
N GLY A 34 3.57 -27.93 -4.60
CA GLY A 34 4.76 -28.03 -5.44
C GLY A 34 5.72 -29.14 -5.01
N GLU A 35 5.84 -29.39 -3.72
CA GLU A 35 6.64 -30.48 -3.16
C GLU A 35 6.00 -31.85 -3.42
N GLU A 36 4.68 -31.99 -3.23
CA GLU A 36 3.94 -33.24 -3.48
C GLU A 36 3.91 -33.61 -4.98
N THR A 37 3.82 -32.60 -5.85
CA THR A 37 3.74 -32.80 -7.31
C THR A 37 5.10 -32.77 -8.02
N GLY A 38 6.19 -32.48 -7.30
CA GLY A 38 7.51 -32.23 -7.89
C GLY A 38 7.60 -30.95 -8.73
N ALA A 39 6.59 -30.08 -8.69
CA ALA A 39 6.50 -28.82 -9.43
C ALA A 39 6.86 -27.59 -8.58
N LEU A 40 7.77 -27.73 -7.62
CA LEU A 40 8.14 -26.68 -6.67
C LEU A 40 8.62 -25.40 -7.37
N ASP A 41 9.41 -25.53 -8.43
CA ASP A 41 9.88 -24.39 -9.25
C ASP A 41 8.72 -23.59 -9.85
N THR A 42 7.71 -24.27 -10.39
CA THR A 42 6.51 -23.62 -10.92
C THR A 42 5.71 -22.92 -9.82
N MET A 43 5.60 -23.53 -8.63
CA MET A 43 4.89 -22.92 -7.51
C MET A 43 5.63 -21.71 -6.94
N LEU A 44 6.95 -21.77 -6.85
CA LEU A 44 7.79 -20.64 -6.43
C LEU A 44 7.68 -19.46 -7.40
N ASN A 45 7.64 -19.72 -8.72
CA ASN A 45 7.39 -18.68 -9.71
C ASN A 45 6.02 -18.00 -9.51
N LYS A 46 4.95 -18.77 -9.26
CA LYS A 46 3.63 -18.19 -8.97
C LYS A 46 3.60 -17.38 -7.68
N VAL A 47 4.37 -17.78 -6.67
CA VAL A 47 4.54 -17.00 -5.44
C VAL A 47 5.22 -15.67 -5.74
N SER A 48 6.24 -15.65 -6.60
CA SER A 48 6.87 -14.40 -7.07
C SER A 48 5.87 -13.50 -7.78
N ASP A 49 5.12 -14.04 -8.75
CA ASP A 49 4.10 -13.29 -9.49
C ASP A 49 3.05 -12.67 -8.56
N PHE A 50 2.67 -13.39 -7.50
CA PHE A 50 1.74 -12.89 -6.49
C PHE A 50 2.31 -11.70 -5.72
N TYR A 51 3.56 -11.78 -5.24
CA TYR A 51 4.18 -10.67 -4.51
C TYR A 51 4.39 -9.45 -5.40
N ASP A 52 4.78 -9.65 -6.66
CA ASP A 52 4.91 -8.55 -7.63
C ASP A 52 3.55 -7.85 -7.86
N ALA A 53 2.47 -8.63 -7.98
CA ALA A 53 1.12 -8.09 -8.09
C ALA A 53 0.67 -7.34 -6.83
N GLU A 54 0.98 -7.86 -5.64
CA GLU A 54 0.66 -7.22 -4.36
C GLU A 54 1.41 -5.89 -4.19
N VAL A 55 2.70 -5.86 -4.53
CA VAL A 55 3.51 -4.63 -4.53
C VAL A 55 2.95 -3.63 -5.54
N SER A 56 2.66 -4.06 -6.77
CA SER A 56 2.10 -3.19 -7.81
C SER A 56 0.77 -2.57 -7.38
N ALA A 57 -0.16 -3.39 -6.86
CA ALA A 57 -1.45 -2.93 -6.36
C ALA A 57 -1.31 -1.94 -5.19
N THR A 58 -0.36 -2.20 -4.29
CA THR A 58 -0.09 -1.30 -3.16
C THR A 58 0.45 0.05 -3.64
N VAL A 59 1.39 0.05 -4.59
CA VAL A 59 1.96 1.27 -5.18
C VAL A 59 0.88 2.08 -5.92
N GLU A 60 0.03 1.40 -6.68
CA GLU A 60 -1.09 2.03 -7.38
C GLU A 60 -2.09 2.66 -6.41
N ALA A 61 -2.47 1.94 -5.35
CA ALA A 61 -3.35 2.46 -4.30
C ALA A 61 -2.74 3.68 -3.59
N MET A 62 -1.46 3.63 -3.24
CA MET A 62 -0.75 4.78 -2.64
C MET A 62 -0.76 5.98 -3.59
N THR A 63 -0.52 5.75 -4.89
CA THR A 63 -0.52 6.80 -5.91
C THR A 63 -1.92 7.40 -6.08
N SER A 64 -2.96 6.57 -6.10
CA SER A 64 -4.35 7.02 -6.21
C SER A 64 -4.78 7.85 -5.00
N LEU A 65 -4.28 7.56 -3.79
CA LEU A 65 -4.56 8.35 -2.59
C LEU A 65 -3.83 9.69 -2.55
N LEU A 66 -2.69 9.84 -3.26
CA LEU A 66 -1.98 11.11 -3.32
C LEU A 66 -2.78 12.19 -4.05
N GLU A 67 -3.54 11.83 -5.09
CA GLU A 67 -4.35 12.78 -5.86
C GLU A 67 -5.39 13.54 -5.01
N PRO A 68 -6.30 12.87 -4.25
CA PRO A 68 -7.26 13.58 -3.40
C PRO A 68 -6.59 14.38 -2.28
N VAL A 69 -5.46 13.92 -1.74
CA VAL A 69 -4.70 14.67 -0.73
C VAL A 69 -4.19 16.00 -1.29
N LEU A 70 -3.63 15.99 -2.51
CA LEU A 70 -3.17 17.20 -3.18
C LEU A 70 -4.32 18.17 -3.48
N ILE A 71 -5.48 17.68 -3.90
CA ILE A 71 -6.66 18.51 -4.16
C ILE A 71 -7.14 19.19 -2.87
N VAL A 72 -7.26 18.44 -1.77
CA VAL A 72 -7.67 19.00 -0.47
C VAL A 72 -6.66 20.05 -0.01
N PHE A 73 -5.37 19.76 -0.10
CA PHE A 73 -4.31 20.68 0.27
C PHE A 73 -4.36 21.98 -0.53
N LEU A 74 -4.51 21.88 -1.86
CA LEU A 74 -4.66 23.04 -2.73
C LEU A 74 -5.93 23.82 -2.41
N GLY A 75 -7.05 23.13 -2.16
CA GLY A 75 -8.32 23.73 -1.78
C GLY A 75 -8.21 24.56 -0.50
N VAL A 76 -7.48 24.06 0.51
CA VAL A 76 -7.22 24.81 1.75
C VAL A 76 -6.38 26.07 1.47
N ILE A 77 -5.32 25.97 0.67
CA ILE A 77 -4.48 27.12 0.32
C ILE A 77 -5.29 28.18 -0.43
N VAL A 78 -5.99 27.78 -1.49
CA VAL A 78 -6.79 28.71 -2.32
C VAL A 78 -7.93 29.30 -1.50
N GLY A 79 -8.63 28.49 -0.71
CA GLY A 79 -9.68 28.96 0.19
C GLY A 79 -9.16 29.97 1.22
N GLY A 80 -8.00 29.72 1.80
CA GLY A 80 -7.33 30.65 2.72
C GLY A 80 -7.00 31.99 2.07
N ILE A 81 -6.50 31.98 0.83
CA ILE A 81 -6.21 33.20 0.05
C ILE A 81 -7.51 33.99 -0.20
N VAL A 82 -8.58 33.32 -0.62
CA VAL A 82 -9.87 33.98 -0.86
C VAL A 82 -10.38 34.66 0.40
N VAL A 83 -10.38 33.96 1.54
CA VAL A 83 -10.82 34.56 2.82
C VAL A 83 -9.95 35.76 3.20
N ALA A 84 -8.63 35.65 3.05
CA ALA A 84 -7.70 36.73 3.36
C ALA A 84 -7.91 37.98 2.49
N LEU A 85 -8.34 37.81 1.23
CA LEU A 85 -8.63 38.92 0.32
C LEU A 85 -10.02 39.53 0.53
N TYR A 86 -11.03 38.72 0.82
CA TYR A 86 -12.43 39.19 0.91
C TYR A 86 -12.74 39.89 2.25
N LEU A 87 -12.19 39.42 3.37
CA LEU A 87 -12.38 40.05 4.68
C LEU A 87 -12.02 41.57 4.70
N PRO A 88 -10.85 42.01 4.21
CA PRO A 88 -10.51 43.44 4.20
C PRO A 88 -11.42 44.24 3.26
N ILE A 89 -11.82 43.68 2.11
CA ILE A 89 -12.77 44.34 1.19
C ILE A 89 -14.11 44.58 1.90
N PHE A 90 -14.63 43.56 2.59
CA PHE A 90 -15.88 43.69 3.35
C PHE A 90 -15.77 44.76 4.45
N SER A 91 -14.64 44.80 5.16
CA SER A 91 -14.36 45.84 6.15
C SER A 91 -14.32 47.24 5.52
N LEU A 92 -13.67 47.40 4.37
CA LEU A 92 -13.59 48.68 3.66
C LEU A 92 -14.99 49.17 3.26
N ILE A 93 -15.79 48.31 2.62
CA ILE A 93 -17.17 48.64 2.22
C ILE A 93 -18.00 49.08 3.43
N THR A 94 -17.91 48.34 4.54
CA THR A 94 -18.66 48.66 5.77
C THR A 94 -18.23 50.00 6.36
N GLN A 95 -16.93 50.33 6.28
CA GLN A 95 -16.39 51.61 6.77
C GLN A 95 -16.88 52.79 5.92
N PHE A 96 -16.94 52.62 4.59
CA PHE A 96 -17.49 53.63 3.68
C PHE A 96 -18.99 53.84 3.86
N THR A 97 -19.78 52.77 4.06
CA THR A 97 -21.23 52.89 4.33
C THR A 97 -21.53 53.53 5.69
N LYS A 98 -20.59 53.52 6.65
CA LYS A 98 -20.77 54.16 7.97
C LYS A 98 -20.49 55.67 7.98
N GLN A 99 -19.88 56.22 6.93
CA GLN A 99 -19.51 57.65 6.83
C GLN A 99 -20.44 58.49 5.93
N GLY A 100 -21.30 57.87 5.12
CA GLY A 100 -22.34 58.55 4.34
C GLY A 100 -23.72 58.38 4.95
#